data_AF-A0A1V1PLA5-F1
#
_entry.id   AF-A0A1V1PLA5-F1
#
_cell.length_a   1.000
_cell.length_b   1.000
_cell.length_c   1.000
_cell.angle_alpha   90.00
_cell.angle_beta   90.00
_cell.angle_gamma   90.00
#
_symmetry.space_group_name_H-M   'P 1'
#
loop_
_entity.id
_entity.type
_entity.pdbx_description
1 polymer ?
#
loop_
_entity_poly.entity_id
_entity_poly.type
_entity_poly.pdbx_seq_one_letter_code
_entity_poly.pdbx_strand_id
1 'polypeptide(L)' 'MFFRINPKGLHFERWLHEAGCLQWFNVARDTRTHKIHAVYKMTDPKPVIADEVAR' A
#
# COMPACT_ATOMS: atom_id res chain seq x y z
N MET A 1 22.04 -1.49 -3.76
CA MET A 1 21.30 -1.90 -2.55
C MET A 1 19.96 -2.49 -2.98
N PHE A 2 19.79 -3.82 -2.86
CA PHE A 2 18.67 -4.56 -3.50
C PHE A 2 17.56 -5.00 -2.54
N PHE A 3 17.73 -4.77 -1.24
CA PHE A 3 16.76 -5.23 -0.24
C PHE A 3 15.49 -4.35 -0.22
N ARG A 4 14.34 -5.01 -0.16
CA ARG A 4 13.01 -4.43 0.06
C ARG A 4 12.24 -5.34 1.01
N ILE A 5 11.31 -4.75 1.75
CA ILE A 5 10.38 -5.51 2.59
C ILE A 5 9.40 -6.29 1.69
N ASN A 6 9.12 -7.54 2.03
CA ASN A 6 8.13 -8.37 1.34
C ASN A 6 7.20 -9.06 2.36
N PRO A 7 6.40 -8.31 3.14
CA PRO A 7 5.46 -8.88 4.09
C PRO A 7 4.36 -9.69 3.39
N LYS A 8 4.03 -10.83 4.00
CA LYS A 8 2.86 -11.64 3.69
C LYS A 8 1.68 -11.15 4.52
N GLY A 9 0.70 -10.51 3.89
CA GLY A 9 -0.40 -9.81 4.53
C GLY A 9 -0.42 -8.33 4.15
N LEU A 10 -0.83 -7.46 5.07
CA LEU A 10 -0.90 -6.02 4.83
C LEU A 10 0.46 -5.43 4.40
N HIS A 11 0.50 -4.82 3.22
CA HIS A 11 1.65 -4.17 2.64
C HIS A 11 1.27 -2.76 2.16
N PHE A 12 2.17 -1.80 2.36
CA PHE A 12 2.02 -0.42 1.89
C PHE A 12 2.87 -0.19 0.64
N GLU A 13 2.22 -0.25 -0.51
CA GLU A 13 2.83 -0.24 -1.84
C GLU A 13 2.72 1.15 -2.49
N ARG A 14 3.57 1.40 -3.49
CA ARG A 14 3.50 2.60 -4.35
C ARG A 14 3.12 2.20 -5.76
N TRP A 15 2.06 2.81 -6.28
CA TRP A 15 1.52 2.51 -7.60
C TRP A 15 1.55 3.78 -8.46
N LEU A 16 1.69 3.60 -9.77
CA LEU A 16 1.65 4.65 -10.78
C LEU A 16 0.40 4.47 -11.64
N HIS A 17 -0.39 5.52 -11.82
CA HIS A 17 -1.52 5.48 -12.75
C HIS A 17 -1.04 5.71 -14.20
N GLU A 18 -0.29 4.74 -14.73
CA GLU A 18 0.39 4.83 -16.03
C GLU A 18 -0.60 5.07 -17.18
N ALA A 19 -1.72 4.34 -17.21
CA ALA A 19 -2.73 4.49 -18.25
C ALA A 19 -3.64 5.72 -18.07
N GLY A 20 -3.29 6.65 -17.18
CA GLY A 20 -4.12 7.80 -16.84
C GLY A 20 -3.28 9.03 -16.50
N CYS A 21 -3.39 9.49 -15.25
CA CYS A 21 -2.83 10.79 -14.84
C CYS A 21 -1.30 10.78 -14.60
N LEU A 22 -0.62 9.63 -14.74
CA LEU A 22 0.81 9.47 -14.46
C LEU A 22 1.22 9.89 -13.04
N GLN A 23 0.26 9.97 -12.12
CA GLN A 23 0.54 10.31 -10.73
C GLN A 23 0.82 9.04 -9.92
N TRP A 24 1.79 9.17 -9.02
CA TRP A 24 2.07 8.18 -8.01
C TRP A 24 1.13 8.34 -6.81
N PHE A 25 0.74 7.21 -6.22
CA PHE A 25 -0.03 7.15 -4.99
C PHE A 25 0.34 5.90 -4.19
N ASN A 26 -0.05 5.88 -2.92
CA ASN A 26 0.20 4.75 -2.05
C ASN A 26 -1.07 3.91 -1.87
N VAL A 27 -0.89 2.61 -1.66
CA VAL A 27 -1.97 1.63 -1.45
C VAL A 27 -1.64 0.75 -0.26
N ALA A 28 -2.59 0.60 0.66
CA ALA A 28 -2.54 -0.44 1.69
C ALA A 28 -3.29 -1.67 1.18
N ARG A 29 -2.59 -2.76 0.88
CA ARG A 29 -3.14 -3.96 0.26
C ARG A 29 -2.70 -5.21 1.01
N ASP A 30 -3.61 -6.16 1.21
CA ASP A 30 -3.23 -7.51 1.64
C ASP A 30 -2.63 -8.27 0.45
N THR A 31 -1.36 -8.68 0.57
CA THR A 31 -0.63 -9.40 -0.48
C THR A 31 -1.12 -10.83 -0.71
N ARG A 32 -1.91 -11.41 0.21
CA ARG A 32 -2.49 -12.74 0.09
C ARG A 32 -3.87 -12.74 -0.56
N THR A 33 -4.73 -11.79 -0.17
CA THR A 33 -6.13 -11.74 -0.62
C THR A 33 -6.37 -10.71 -1.73
N HIS A 34 -5.39 -9.84 -1.99
CA HIS A 34 -5.48 -8.69 -2.89
C HIS A 34 -6.53 -7.65 -2.47
N LYS A 35 -7.09 -7.75 -1.26
CA LYS A 35 -8.00 -6.73 -0.72
C LYS A 35 -7.26 -5.42 -0.51
N ILE A 36 -7.81 -4.34 -1.06
CA ILE A 36 -7.33 -2.97 -0.84
C ILE A 36 -8.04 -2.43 0.40
N HIS A 37 -7.27 -2.01 1.40
CA HIS A 37 -7.78 -1.44 2.64
C HIS A 37 -7.81 0.10 2.60
N ALA A 38 -6.87 0.73 1.89
CA ALA A 38 -6.82 2.17 1.73
C ALA A 38 -6.02 2.60 0.51
N VAL A 39 -6.34 3.79 -0.02
CA VAL A 39 -5.59 4.52 -1.04
C VAL A 39 -5.35 5.94 -0.50
N TYR A 40 -4.11 6.42 -0.59
CA TYR A 40 -3.73 7.72 -0.01
C TYR A 40 -2.64 8.39 -0.86
N LYS A 41 -2.53 9.72 -0.74
CA LYS A 41 -1.55 10.48 -1.55
C LYS A 41 -0.12 10.17 -1.08
N MET A 42 0.84 10.48 -1.94
CA MET A 42 2.27 10.30 -1.62
C MET A 42 2.72 11.09 -0.39
N THR A 43 2.10 12.23 -0.13
CA THR A 43 2.41 13.12 0.99
C THR A 43 1.63 12.80 2.27
N ASP A 44 0.58 11.98 2.15
CA ASP A 44 -0.28 11.67 3.29
C ASP A 44 0.41 10.64 4.18
N PRO A 45 0.22 10.71 5.51
CA PRO A 45 0.76 9.71 6.42
C PRO A 45 0.15 8.33 6.16
N LYS A 46 0.89 7.28 6.55
CA LYS A 46 0.39 5.91 6.48
C LYS A 46 -0.93 5.81 7.28
N PRO A 47 -2.03 5.34 6.67
CA PRO A 47 -3.30 5.22 7.35
C PRO A 47 -3.25 4.12 8.42
N VAL A 48 -3.97 4.33 9.52
CA VAL A 48 -4.18 3.29 10.53
C VAL A 48 -5.23 2.32 9.99
N ILE A 49 -4.84 1.07 9.76
CA ILE A 49 -5.74 0.01 9.31
C ILE A 49 -6.03 -0.90 10.49
N ALA A 50 -7.31 -1.19 10.76
CA ALA A 50 -7.73 -2.00 11.91
C ALA A 50 -7.08 -3.41 11.98
N ASP A 51 -6.58 -3.92 10.85
CA ASP A 51 -5.86 -5.20 10.75
C ASP A 51 -4.49 -5.17 11.48
N GLU A 52 -3.92 -3.98 11.74
CA GLU A 52 -2.67 -3.80 12.49
C GLU A 52 -2.85 -4.02 14.01
N VAL A 53 -4.08 -3.97 14.53
CA VAL A 53 -4.37 -4.08 15.97
C VAL A 53 -4.61 -5.54 16.41
N ALA A 54 -4.77 -6.47 15.47
CA ALA A 54 -5.09 -7.87 15.74
C ALA A 54 -3.85 -8.80 15.83
N ARG A 55 -2.64 -8.25 15.94
CA ARG A 55 -1.39 -9.00 16.06
C ARG A 55 -0.52 -8.52 17.22
#